data_AF-A0A7K0WSW2-F1
#
_entry.id   AF-A0A7K0WSW2-F1
#
_cell.length_a   1.000
_cell.length_b   1.000
_cell.length_c   1.000
_cell.angle_alpha   90.00
_cell.angle_beta   90.00
_cell.angle_gamma   90.00
#
_symmetry.space_group_name_H-M   'P 1'
#
loop_
_entity.id
_entity.type
_entity.pdbx_description
1 polymer ?
#
loop_
_entity_poly.entity_id
_entity_poly.type
_entity_poly.pdbx_seq_one_letter_code
_entity_poly.pdbx_strand_id
1 'polypeptide(L)'
;MLKLSPPAAAAFAANRVGGPHQPACHAPFTSMYFDQFGNVLACCINTIQTLGSYPAQNLSEIWSGESARKLRAALAAGDFSLGCHDCHSSISSGNFNAVNAMFDQQVLDTPHQWVVENPPLPDDQRDPWPRMLEFALSTRCNLTCTMCSGYFSSAIRKAEGLEPLPEVYGDEFVTELRPFLEHVTDVRFYGGEPFLAPVNFAILELLCEVNSSCKVSITTNGTIWNQRVHQIVEVLKPTIVVSIDGFSTEGFESIRVGASREKVFANLQQFSRVEGCKVSLAVC
;
A
#
# COMPACT_ATOMS: atom_id res chain seq x y z
N MET A 1 -29.42 -0.21 0.55
CA MET A 1 -28.36 -0.95 -0.17
C MET A 1 -27.61 0.04 -1.02
N LEU A 2 -26.29 0.10 -0.88
CA LEU A 2 -25.46 1.00 -1.68
C LEU A 2 -25.01 0.28 -2.96
N LYS A 3 -25.99 -0.13 -3.76
CA LYS A 3 -25.76 -0.91 -4.98
C LYS A 3 -25.60 0.01 -6.19
N LEU A 4 -24.68 -0.34 -7.09
CA LEU A 4 -24.57 0.34 -8.37
C LEU A 4 -25.79 0.03 -9.24
N SER A 5 -26.30 1.06 -9.94
CA SER A 5 -27.30 0.83 -10.98
C SER A 5 -26.65 0.11 -12.16
N PRO A 6 -27.37 -0.74 -12.93
CA PRO A 6 -26.80 -1.40 -14.10
C PRO A 6 -26.15 -0.42 -15.11
N PRO A 7 -26.74 0.76 -15.40
CA PRO A 7 -26.09 1.75 -16.26
C PRO A 7 -24.79 2.30 -15.67
N ALA A 8 -24.74 2.62 -14.37
CA ALA A 8 -23.53 3.14 -13.73
C ALA A 8 -22.42 2.09 -13.69
N ALA A 9 -22.76 0.84 -13.37
CA ALA A 9 -21.81 -0.27 -13.39
C ALA A 9 -21.23 -0.51 -14.79
N ALA A 10 -22.07 -0.47 -15.83
CA ALA A 10 -21.61 -0.62 -17.22
C ALA A 10 -20.73 0.55 -17.68
N ALA A 11 -21.12 1.79 -17.35
CA ALA A 11 -20.36 2.98 -17.71
C ALA A 11 -18.97 3.00 -17.06
N PHE A 12 -18.89 2.64 -15.78
CA PHE A 12 -17.62 2.51 -15.08
C PHE A 12 -16.78 1.37 -15.63
N ALA A 13 -17.36 0.20 -15.86
CA ALA A 13 -16.65 -0.94 -16.45
C ALA A 13 -16.05 -0.60 -17.82
N ALA A 14 -16.77 0.15 -18.67
CA ALA A 14 -16.26 0.60 -19.96
C ALA A 14 -15.13 1.64 -19.88
N ASN A 15 -14.99 2.33 -18.74
CA ASN A 15 -13.96 3.33 -18.51
C ASN A 15 -12.69 2.76 -17.84
N ARG A 16 -12.75 1.51 -17.35
CA ARG A 16 -11.61 0.83 -16.75
C ARG A 16 -10.62 0.39 -17.83
N VAL A 17 -9.34 0.51 -17.51
CA VAL A 17 -8.26 -0.05 -18.34
C VAL A 17 -8.50 -1.57 -18.44
N GLY A 18 -8.16 -2.21 -19.57
CA GLY A 18 -8.30 -3.66 -19.76
C GLY A 18 -9.68 -4.15 -20.22
N GLY A 19 -10.70 -3.29 -20.13
CA GLY A 19 -12.07 -3.58 -20.56
C GLY A 19 -13.06 -3.72 -19.40
N PRO A 20 -14.32 -4.09 -19.70
CA PRO A 20 -15.36 -4.19 -18.67
C PRO A 20 -15.17 -5.42 -17.81
N HIS A 21 -14.41 -5.28 -16.72
CA HIS A 21 -14.24 -6.33 -15.74
C HIS A 21 -15.29 -6.22 -14.64
N GLN A 22 -15.78 -7.38 -14.18
CA GLN A 22 -16.54 -7.52 -12.95
C GLN A 22 -15.71 -8.38 -11.99
N PRO A 23 -15.73 -8.08 -10.67
CA PRO A 23 -16.51 -7.03 -10.02
C PRO A 23 -15.95 -5.62 -10.23
N ALA A 24 -16.75 -4.61 -9.88
CA ALA A 24 -16.37 -3.20 -9.97
C ALA A 24 -15.19 -2.80 -9.05
N CYS A 25 -14.75 -3.67 -8.12
CA CYS A 25 -13.56 -3.44 -7.31
C CYS A 25 -12.83 -4.77 -7.11
N HIS A 26 -11.54 -4.82 -7.46
CA HIS A 26 -10.71 -6.02 -7.31
C HIS A 26 -9.97 -6.10 -5.97
N ALA A 27 -9.88 -4.98 -5.22
CA ALA A 27 -9.12 -4.88 -3.97
C ALA A 27 -9.32 -6.07 -2.99
N PRO A 28 -10.56 -6.45 -2.60
CA PRO A 28 -10.72 -7.53 -1.61
C PRO A 28 -10.31 -8.92 -2.13
N PHE A 29 -10.05 -9.07 -3.43
CA PHE A 29 -9.62 -10.32 -4.06
C PHE A 29 -8.12 -10.36 -4.32
N THR A 30 -7.44 -9.21 -4.33
CA THR A 30 -6.04 -9.14 -4.75
C THR A 30 -5.11 -8.52 -3.73
N SER A 31 -5.60 -7.74 -2.76
CA SER A 31 -4.75 -6.92 -1.89
C SER A 31 -5.02 -7.05 -0.41
N MET A 32 -3.94 -6.94 0.37
CA MET A 32 -3.97 -6.74 1.82
C MET A 32 -3.16 -5.48 2.17
N TYR A 33 -3.78 -4.56 2.88
CA TYR A 33 -3.16 -3.35 3.43
C TYR A 33 -3.04 -3.49 4.94
N PHE A 34 -1.85 -3.27 5.48
CA PHE A 34 -1.52 -3.38 6.89
C PHE A 34 -1.26 -1.99 7.45
N ASP A 35 -2.03 -1.56 8.44
CA ASP A 35 -1.81 -0.29 9.14
C ASP A 35 -0.89 -0.43 10.35
N GLN A 36 -0.49 0.67 10.97
CA GLN A 36 0.43 0.67 12.11
C GLN A 36 -0.17 0.11 13.42
N PHE A 37 -1.49 -0.18 13.44
CA PHE A 37 -2.23 -0.63 14.62
C PHE A 37 -2.57 -2.12 14.58
N GLY A 38 -2.14 -2.84 13.54
CA GLY A 38 -2.44 -4.25 13.38
C GLY A 38 -3.68 -4.54 12.55
N ASN A 39 -4.42 -3.53 12.07
CA ASN A 39 -5.57 -3.77 11.23
C ASN A 39 -5.13 -4.15 9.82
N VAL A 40 -5.86 -5.09 9.24
CA VAL A 40 -5.67 -5.52 7.87
C VAL A 40 -6.92 -5.18 7.06
N LEU A 41 -6.74 -4.46 5.95
CA LEU A 41 -7.80 -3.92 5.10
C LEU A 41 -7.65 -4.45 3.66
N ALA A 42 -8.71 -4.38 2.86
CA ALA A 42 -8.63 -4.65 1.42
C ALA A 42 -7.96 -3.50 0.64
N CYS A 43 -8.16 -2.26 1.09
CA CYS A 43 -7.55 -1.05 0.54
C CYS A 43 -7.43 0.03 1.61
N CYS A 44 -6.56 1.01 1.40
CA CYS A 44 -6.33 2.12 2.34
C CYS A 44 -7.52 3.07 2.54
N ILE A 45 -8.55 3.00 1.68
CA ILE A 45 -9.74 3.86 1.76
C ILE A 45 -10.84 3.23 2.63
N ASN A 46 -11.01 1.92 2.55
CA ASN A 46 -12.04 1.22 3.30
C ASN A 46 -11.55 0.91 4.72
N THR A 47 -11.68 1.89 5.60
CA THR A 47 -11.33 1.77 7.03
C THR A 47 -12.48 1.24 7.89
N ILE A 48 -13.67 1.03 7.31
CA ILE A 48 -14.86 0.57 8.03
C ILE A 48 -14.93 -0.96 8.06
N GLN A 49 -14.68 -1.63 6.92
CA GLN A 49 -14.72 -3.09 6.83
C GLN A 49 -13.29 -3.65 6.86
N THR A 50 -12.79 -3.95 8.06
CA THR A 50 -11.52 -4.63 8.26
C THR A 50 -11.60 -6.10 7.83
N LEU A 51 -10.54 -6.65 7.24
CA LEU A 51 -10.43 -8.07 6.94
C LEU A 51 -10.14 -8.88 8.21
N GLY A 52 -9.39 -8.29 9.13
CA GLY A 52 -9.03 -8.87 10.42
C GLY A 52 -7.98 -8.01 11.12
N SER A 53 -7.43 -8.52 12.22
CA SER A 53 -6.35 -7.86 12.95
C SER A 53 -5.24 -8.83 13.34
N TYR A 54 -4.01 -8.39 13.14
CA TYR A 54 -2.79 -9.04 13.62
C TYR A 54 -2.35 -8.37 14.93
N PRO A 55 -1.88 -9.12 15.95
CA PRO A 55 -1.61 -10.57 15.99
C PRO A 55 -2.80 -11.40 16.50
N ALA A 56 -4.01 -10.83 16.61
CA ALA A 56 -5.17 -11.57 17.11
C ALA A 56 -5.57 -12.73 16.18
N GLN A 57 -5.27 -12.62 14.90
CA GLN A 57 -5.45 -13.63 13.88
C GLN A 57 -4.17 -13.77 13.06
N ASN A 58 -3.96 -14.95 12.52
CA ASN A 58 -2.88 -15.22 11.59
C ASN A 58 -3.27 -14.70 10.18
N LEU A 59 -2.32 -14.31 9.35
CA LEU A 59 -2.48 -13.75 8.00
C LEU A 59 -3.34 -14.60 7.09
N SER A 60 -3.23 -15.94 7.19
CA SER A 60 -4.03 -16.86 6.38
C SER A 60 -5.49 -16.86 6.81
N GLU A 61 -5.76 -16.81 8.13
CA GLU A 61 -7.09 -16.64 8.70
C GLU A 61 -7.69 -15.29 8.34
N ILE A 62 -6.89 -14.23 8.32
CA ILE A 62 -7.35 -12.90 7.90
C ILE A 62 -7.75 -12.90 6.42
N TRP A 63 -6.89 -13.45 5.54
CA TRP A 63 -7.13 -13.45 4.10
C TRP A 63 -8.32 -14.30 3.68
N SER A 64 -8.46 -15.48 4.28
CA SER A 64 -9.52 -16.45 3.95
C SER A 64 -10.76 -16.32 4.84
N GLY A 65 -10.72 -15.47 5.86
CA GLY A 65 -11.70 -15.39 6.93
C GLY A 65 -13.07 -14.87 6.54
N GLU A 66 -14.01 -14.96 7.47
CA GLU A 66 -15.42 -14.56 7.27
C GLU A 66 -15.55 -13.10 6.83
N SER A 67 -14.79 -12.19 7.44
CA SER A 67 -14.87 -10.76 7.11
C SER A 67 -14.43 -10.48 5.67
N ALA A 68 -13.35 -11.12 5.21
CA ALA A 68 -12.88 -11.03 3.83
C ALA A 68 -13.92 -11.59 2.84
N ARG A 69 -14.48 -12.78 3.12
CA ARG A 69 -15.55 -13.38 2.30
C ARG A 69 -16.78 -12.49 2.21
N LYS A 70 -17.18 -11.86 3.32
CA LYS A 70 -18.31 -10.93 3.36
C LYS A 70 -18.09 -9.73 2.43
N LEU A 71 -16.91 -9.12 2.46
CA LEU A 71 -16.57 -7.99 1.59
C LEU A 71 -16.50 -8.41 0.12
N ARG A 72 -15.88 -9.56 -0.17
CA ARG A 72 -15.83 -10.15 -1.52
C ARG A 72 -17.24 -10.37 -2.08
N ALA A 73 -18.13 -11.01 -1.32
CA ALA A 73 -19.50 -11.27 -1.75
C ALA A 73 -20.30 -9.98 -2.00
N ALA A 74 -20.14 -8.97 -1.15
CA ALA A 74 -20.80 -7.67 -1.33
C ALA A 74 -20.34 -6.99 -2.63
N LEU A 75 -19.03 -6.87 -2.86
CA LEU A 75 -18.49 -6.21 -4.04
C LEU A 75 -18.70 -7.02 -5.33
N ALA A 76 -18.73 -8.36 -5.25
CA ALA A 76 -19.15 -9.24 -6.34
C ALA A 76 -20.60 -8.97 -6.79
N ALA A 77 -21.47 -8.58 -5.85
CA ALA A 77 -22.86 -8.20 -6.11
C ALA A 77 -23.03 -6.69 -6.43
N GLY A 78 -21.92 -5.94 -6.57
CA GLY A 78 -21.95 -4.49 -6.79
C GLY A 78 -22.49 -3.69 -5.60
N ASP A 79 -22.45 -4.24 -4.38
CA ASP A 79 -22.85 -3.59 -3.13
C ASP A 79 -21.64 -3.00 -2.41
N PHE A 80 -21.64 -1.68 -2.30
CA PHE A 80 -20.55 -0.88 -1.73
C PHE A 80 -20.83 -0.45 -0.27
N SER A 81 -21.88 -1.00 0.35
CA SER A 81 -22.33 -0.59 1.69
C SER A 81 -21.35 -0.95 2.82
N LEU A 82 -20.40 -1.86 2.57
CA LEU A 82 -19.38 -2.26 3.55
C LEU A 82 -18.15 -1.35 3.48
N GLY A 83 -18.37 -0.04 3.62
CA GLY A 83 -17.30 0.95 3.74
C GLY A 83 -16.72 1.47 2.42
N CYS A 84 -17.36 1.23 1.29
CA CYS A 84 -16.90 1.69 -0.03
C CYS A 84 -17.75 2.85 -0.58
N HIS A 85 -18.30 3.69 0.29
CA HIS A 85 -19.27 4.72 -0.05
C HIS A 85 -18.74 5.77 -1.03
N ASP A 86 -17.50 6.21 -0.85
CA ASP A 86 -16.89 7.23 -1.70
C ASP A 86 -16.70 6.70 -3.13
N CYS A 87 -16.26 5.45 -3.28
CA CYS A 87 -16.15 4.80 -4.58
C CYS A 87 -17.53 4.68 -5.26
N HIS A 88 -18.57 4.30 -4.51
CA HIS A 88 -19.93 4.24 -5.06
C HIS A 88 -20.42 5.61 -5.53
N SER A 89 -20.18 6.66 -4.74
CA SER A 89 -20.56 8.03 -5.07
C SER A 89 -19.84 8.52 -6.33
N SER A 90 -18.53 8.31 -6.42
CA SER A 90 -17.72 8.65 -7.60
C SER A 90 -18.19 7.89 -8.85
N ILE A 91 -18.47 6.58 -8.74
CA ILE A 91 -19.00 5.79 -9.86
C ILE A 91 -20.39 6.29 -10.28
N SER A 92 -21.29 6.48 -9.32
CA SER A 92 -22.69 6.86 -9.59
C SER A 92 -22.83 8.25 -10.19
N SER A 93 -21.88 9.14 -9.89
CA SER A 93 -21.81 10.50 -10.46
C SER A 93 -21.05 10.59 -11.79
N GLY A 94 -20.48 9.49 -12.29
CA GLY A 94 -19.66 9.48 -13.49
C GLY A 94 -18.25 10.06 -13.28
N ASN A 95 -17.85 10.34 -12.05
CA ASN A 95 -16.52 10.84 -11.69
C ASN A 95 -15.52 9.68 -11.52
N PHE A 96 -15.27 8.96 -12.61
CA PHE A 96 -14.46 7.73 -12.57
C PHE A 96 -13.01 7.96 -12.17
N ASN A 97 -12.45 9.14 -12.45
CA ASN A 97 -11.09 9.51 -12.04
C ASN A 97 -10.93 9.66 -10.52
N ALA A 98 -12.01 9.91 -9.79
CA ALA A 98 -12.01 9.99 -8.33
C ALA A 98 -12.31 8.64 -7.67
N VAL A 99 -12.44 7.57 -8.44
CA VAL A 99 -12.62 6.23 -7.90
C VAL A 99 -11.24 5.71 -7.50
N ASN A 100 -11.02 5.63 -6.19
CA ASN A 100 -9.78 5.09 -5.63
C ASN A 100 -9.59 3.58 -5.89
N ALA A 101 -10.52 2.93 -6.59
CA ALA A 101 -10.36 1.58 -7.13
C ALA A 101 -9.38 1.53 -8.33
N MET A 102 -8.30 2.30 -8.28
CA MET A 102 -7.20 2.24 -9.26
C MET A 102 -6.43 0.90 -9.23
N PHE A 103 -6.85 -0.06 -8.40
CA PHE A 103 -6.45 -1.47 -8.48
C PHE A 103 -6.53 -2.02 -9.91
N ASP A 104 -7.38 -1.44 -10.75
CA ASP A 104 -7.61 -1.90 -12.12
C ASP A 104 -6.48 -1.56 -13.08
N GLN A 105 -5.91 -0.36 -12.99
CA GLN A 105 -4.66 -0.03 -13.69
C GLN A 105 -3.52 -0.92 -13.19
N GLN A 106 -3.52 -1.22 -11.89
CA GLN A 106 -2.47 -1.99 -11.24
C GLN A 106 -2.56 -3.50 -11.53
N VAL A 107 -3.74 -3.99 -11.92
CA VAL A 107 -3.97 -5.34 -12.47
C VAL A 107 -3.39 -5.47 -13.90
N LEU A 108 -3.20 -4.36 -14.62
CA LEU A 108 -2.84 -4.39 -16.05
C LEU A 108 -1.38 -4.05 -16.33
N ASP A 109 -0.69 -3.39 -15.41
CA ASP A 109 0.74 -3.04 -15.53
C ASP A 109 1.69 -4.19 -15.17
N THR A 110 1.44 -5.40 -15.72
CA THR A 110 2.26 -6.64 -15.72
C THR A 110 2.41 -7.46 -14.42
N PRO A 111 2.11 -8.78 -14.40
CA PRO A 111 1.23 -9.57 -15.25
C PRO A 111 -0.03 -9.99 -14.47
N HIS A 112 -1.19 -9.32 -14.64
CA HIS A 112 -2.47 -9.91 -14.22
C HIS A 112 -3.57 -9.70 -15.25
N GLN A 113 -3.43 -10.39 -16.38
CA GLN A 113 -4.60 -10.95 -17.06
C GLN A 113 -5.36 -11.93 -16.15
N TRP A 114 -4.77 -12.42 -15.05
CA TRP A 114 -5.37 -13.41 -14.19
C TRP A 114 -6.74 -13.03 -13.65
N VAL A 115 -6.96 -11.81 -13.14
CA VAL A 115 -8.30 -11.41 -12.62
C VAL A 115 -9.32 -11.29 -13.76
N VAL A 116 -8.85 -10.93 -14.96
CA VAL A 116 -9.68 -10.83 -16.17
C VAL A 116 -10.06 -12.23 -16.69
N GLU A 117 -9.10 -13.16 -16.68
CA GLU A 117 -9.23 -14.57 -17.09
C GLU A 117 -9.96 -15.41 -16.02
N ASN A 118 -9.84 -15.01 -14.75
CA ASN A 118 -10.39 -15.67 -13.57
C ASN A 118 -11.18 -14.64 -12.76
N PRO A 119 -12.34 -14.17 -13.26
CA PRO A 119 -13.17 -13.23 -12.54
C PRO A 119 -13.50 -13.78 -11.14
N PRO A 120 -13.32 -12.97 -10.08
CA PRO A 120 -13.51 -13.44 -8.73
C PRO A 120 -14.97 -13.83 -8.46
N LEU A 121 -15.16 -14.96 -7.80
CA LEU A 121 -16.46 -15.42 -7.32
C LEU A 121 -16.76 -14.89 -5.90
N PRO A 122 -18.04 -14.79 -5.48
CA PRO A 122 -18.42 -14.34 -4.13
C PRO A 122 -17.77 -15.13 -2.97
N ASP A 123 -17.39 -16.39 -3.19
CA ASP A 123 -16.66 -17.26 -2.26
C ASP A 123 -15.39 -17.81 -2.93
N ASP A 124 -14.67 -16.94 -3.67
CA ASP A 124 -13.46 -17.36 -4.36
C ASP A 124 -12.35 -17.71 -3.36
N GLN A 125 -12.05 -19.00 -3.28
CA GLN A 125 -10.96 -19.57 -2.49
C GLN A 125 -9.91 -20.24 -3.39
N ARG A 126 -9.97 -20.03 -4.71
CA ARG A 126 -9.04 -20.65 -5.66
C ARG A 126 -7.61 -20.14 -5.50
N ASP A 127 -7.46 -18.92 -4.99
CA ASP A 127 -6.16 -18.30 -4.74
C ASP A 127 -5.92 -18.13 -3.23
N PRO A 128 -5.03 -18.94 -2.64
CA PRO A 128 -4.68 -18.77 -1.24
C PRO A 128 -3.86 -17.49 -0.98
N TRP A 129 -3.40 -16.79 -2.03
CA TRP A 129 -2.45 -15.69 -1.88
C TRP A 129 -2.98 -14.37 -2.45
N PRO A 130 -2.85 -13.25 -1.72
CA PRO A 130 -3.00 -11.93 -2.31
C PRO A 130 -1.88 -11.68 -3.32
N ARG A 131 -2.17 -10.87 -4.33
CA ARG A 131 -1.22 -10.44 -5.37
C ARG A 131 -0.48 -9.17 -5.00
N MET A 132 -1.05 -8.39 -4.08
CA MET A 132 -0.47 -7.16 -3.60
C MET A 132 -0.49 -7.08 -2.08
N LEU A 133 0.62 -6.62 -1.51
CA LEU A 133 0.76 -6.34 -0.10
C LEU A 133 1.18 -4.89 0.08
N GLU A 134 0.49 -4.18 0.97
CA GLU A 134 0.75 -2.77 1.26
C GLU A 134 1.03 -2.59 2.75
N PHE A 135 2.15 -1.96 3.07
CA PHE A 135 2.71 -1.94 4.42
C PHE A 135 2.86 -0.51 4.95
N ALA A 136 2.02 -0.14 5.91
CA ALA A 136 2.18 1.05 6.76
C ALA A 136 2.47 0.62 8.21
N LEU A 137 3.44 -0.29 8.37
CA LEU A 137 3.65 -1.09 9.59
C LEU A 137 4.23 -0.31 10.78
N SER A 138 4.81 0.87 10.55
CA SER A 138 5.54 1.60 11.57
C SER A 138 5.33 3.10 11.47
N THR A 139 5.35 3.76 12.62
CA THR A 139 5.35 5.22 12.74
C THR A 139 6.76 5.78 12.96
N ARG A 140 7.80 4.94 13.02
CA ARG A 140 9.18 5.38 13.16
C ARG A 140 9.54 6.33 12.03
N CYS A 141 9.74 7.60 12.37
CA CYS A 141 10.10 8.65 11.44
C CYS A 141 11.02 9.65 12.12
N ASN A 142 11.89 10.27 11.33
CA ASN A 142 12.84 11.28 11.77
C ASN A 142 12.42 12.72 11.46
N LEU A 143 11.22 12.93 10.91
CA LEU A 143 10.73 14.25 10.50
C LEU A 143 9.47 14.66 11.25
N THR A 144 9.28 15.98 11.39
CA THR A 144 8.07 16.60 11.97
C THR A 144 7.34 17.44 10.94
N CYS A 145 7.00 16.83 9.80
CA CYS A 145 6.40 17.52 8.66
C CYS A 145 5.06 18.20 9.04
N THR A 146 4.79 19.38 8.48
CA THR A 146 3.66 20.25 8.89
C THR A 146 2.27 19.66 8.64
N MET A 147 2.11 18.81 7.63
CA MET A 147 0.85 18.13 7.30
C MET A 147 0.64 16.82 8.07
N CYS A 148 1.68 16.33 8.76
CA CYS A 148 1.69 15.01 9.41
C CYS A 148 1.23 15.12 10.88
N SER A 149 1.05 13.99 11.54
CA SER A 149 0.63 13.93 12.94
C SER A 149 1.40 12.87 13.73
N GLY A 150 1.30 12.92 15.06
CA GLY A 150 1.87 11.90 15.95
C GLY A 150 1.31 10.49 15.76
N TYR A 151 0.26 10.30 14.94
CA TYR A 151 -0.24 8.98 14.56
C TYR A 151 0.59 8.32 13.45
N PHE A 152 1.36 9.11 12.69
CA PHE A 152 2.14 8.63 11.53
C PHE A 152 3.64 8.91 11.67
N SER A 153 4.05 9.83 12.56
CA SER A 153 5.46 10.11 12.86
C SER A 153 5.76 10.05 14.36
N SER A 154 6.70 9.19 14.73
CA SER A 154 7.24 9.09 16.09
C SER A 154 7.95 10.37 16.54
N ALA A 155 8.56 11.12 15.61
CA ALA A 155 9.20 12.39 15.93
C ALA A 155 8.17 13.45 16.32
N ILE A 156 7.04 13.52 15.61
CA ILE A 156 5.93 14.43 15.95
C ILE A 156 5.33 14.01 17.29
N ARG A 157 5.04 12.72 17.44
CA ARG A 157 4.46 12.18 18.67
C ARG A 157 5.30 12.49 19.92
N LYS A 158 6.61 12.37 19.79
CA LYS A 158 7.55 12.76 20.85
C LYS A 158 7.51 14.27 21.13
N ALA A 159 7.45 15.11 20.10
CA ALA A 159 7.33 16.56 20.25
C ALA A 159 5.99 16.97 20.91
N GLU A 160 4.92 16.20 20.68
CA GLU A 160 3.62 16.34 21.36
C GLU A 160 3.64 15.86 22.82
N GLY A 161 4.73 15.24 23.29
CA GLY A 161 4.84 14.70 24.65
C GLY A 161 3.99 13.43 24.89
N LEU A 162 3.64 12.72 23.83
CA LEU A 162 2.83 11.49 23.91
C LEU A 162 3.71 10.24 23.94
N GLU A 163 3.26 9.22 24.69
CA GLU A 163 3.91 7.91 24.76
C GLU A 163 3.98 7.22 23.40
N PRO A 164 5.08 6.54 23.01
CA PRO A 164 5.20 5.86 21.73
C PRO A 164 4.01 4.95 21.39
N LEU A 165 3.65 4.88 20.11
CA LEU A 165 2.67 3.88 19.65
C LEU A 165 3.27 2.47 19.73
N PRO A 166 2.44 1.43 19.98
CA PRO A 166 2.92 0.06 20.04
C PRO A 166 3.50 -0.39 18.71
N GLU A 167 4.57 -1.18 18.76
CA GLU A 167 5.12 -1.88 17.59
C GLU A 167 4.45 -3.25 17.49
N VAL A 168 3.53 -3.37 16.53
CA VAL A 168 2.67 -4.56 16.40
C VAL A 168 3.37 -5.70 15.65
N TYR A 169 4.29 -5.36 14.74
CA TYR A 169 4.90 -6.30 13.79
C TYR A 169 6.35 -6.62 14.16
N GLY A 170 6.61 -7.88 14.50
CA GLY A 170 7.92 -8.40 14.87
C GLY A 170 8.38 -9.57 13.98
N ASP A 171 9.31 -10.37 14.49
CA ASP A 171 9.92 -11.50 13.75
C ASP A 171 8.89 -12.60 13.43
N GLU A 172 7.90 -12.80 14.29
CA GLU A 172 6.80 -13.73 14.07
C GLU A 172 5.96 -13.32 12.86
N PHE A 173 5.70 -12.02 12.68
CA PHE A 173 4.98 -11.50 11.52
C PHE A 173 5.76 -11.76 10.24
N VAL A 174 7.07 -11.49 10.24
CA VAL A 174 7.93 -11.71 9.06
C VAL A 174 7.98 -13.20 8.70
N THR A 175 8.06 -14.07 9.71
CA THR A 175 8.01 -15.52 9.53
C THR A 175 6.71 -15.97 8.87
N GLU A 176 5.59 -15.44 9.36
CA GLU A 176 4.27 -15.75 8.81
C GLU A 176 4.06 -15.19 7.40
N LEU A 177 4.69 -14.06 7.10
CA LEU A 177 4.59 -13.38 5.81
C LEU A 177 5.38 -14.10 4.70
N ARG A 178 6.39 -14.92 5.03
CA ARG A 178 7.25 -15.62 4.05
C ARG A 178 6.48 -16.29 2.90
N PRO A 179 5.48 -17.17 3.15
CA PRO A 179 4.73 -17.79 2.05
C PRO A 179 3.95 -16.78 1.21
N PHE A 180 3.52 -15.65 1.77
CA PHE A 180 2.89 -14.57 0.99
C PHE A 180 3.90 -13.89 0.07
N LEU A 181 5.12 -13.62 0.55
CA LEU A 181 6.18 -12.99 -0.23
C LEU A 181 6.67 -13.87 -1.39
N GLU A 182 6.59 -15.19 -1.27
CA GLU A 182 6.89 -16.13 -2.36
C GLU A 182 5.92 -16.03 -3.55
N HIS A 183 4.71 -15.51 -3.34
CA HIS A 183 3.63 -15.51 -4.34
C HIS A 183 3.12 -14.12 -4.75
N VAL A 184 3.47 -13.09 -3.97
CA VAL A 184 3.08 -11.71 -4.23
C VAL A 184 3.74 -11.18 -5.51
N THR A 185 3.09 -10.25 -6.19
CA THR A 185 3.59 -9.62 -7.42
C THR A 185 3.87 -8.13 -7.26
N ASP A 186 3.23 -7.46 -6.30
CA ASP A 186 3.42 -6.04 -5.99
C ASP A 186 3.49 -5.84 -4.47
N VAL A 187 4.57 -5.25 -3.98
CA VAL A 187 4.74 -4.89 -2.57
C VAL A 187 5.00 -3.41 -2.44
N ARG A 188 4.27 -2.76 -1.53
CA ARG A 188 4.38 -1.31 -1.32
C ARG A 188 4.62 -0.96 0.13
N PHE A 189 5.57 -0.04 0.35
CA PHE A 189 5.90 0.46 1.67
C PHE A 189 5.51 1.93 1.81
N TYR A 190 4.85 2.22 2.93
CA TYR A 190 4.35 3.53 3.37
C TYR A 190 4.59 3.69 4.88
N GLY A 191 3.92 4.68 5.49
CA GLY A 191 4.04 4.98 6.92
C GLY A 191 5.31 5.78 7.22
N GLY A 192 5.69 5.83 8.50
CA GLY A 192 6.72 6.72 9.08
C GLY A 192 7.87 7.10 8.13
N GLU A 193 9.00 6.40 8.23
CA GLU A 193 10.05 6.41 7.22
C GLU A 193 10.46 4.95 6.98
N PRO A 194 10.18 4.37 5.80
CA PRO A 194 10.40 2.95 5.57
C PRO A 194 11.82 2.49 5.85
N PHE A 195 12.82 3.33 5.58
CA PHE A 195 14.23 3.01 5.84
C PHE A 195 14.69 3.29 7.28
N LEU A 196 13.77 3.50 8.22
CA LEU A 196 14.04 3.53 9.68
C LEU A 196 13.36 2.39 10.45
N ALA A 197 12.42 1.68 9.84
CA ALA A 197 11.65 0.63 10.50
C ALA A 197 12.36 -0.74 10.35
N PRO A 198 12.75 -1.41 11.46
CA PRO A 198 13.41 -2.71 11.39
C PRO A 198 12.59 -3.78 10.66
N VAL A 199 11.28 -3.83 10.90
CA VAL A 199 10.36 -4.77 10.23
C VAL A 199 10.35 -4.59 8.71
N ASN A 200 10.40 -3.35 8.22
CA ASN A 200 10.42 -3.09 6.78
C ASN A 200 11.70 -3.62 6.14
N PHE A 201 12.86 -3.44 6.80
CA PHE A 201 14.10 -4.02 6.32
C PHE A 201 14.05 -5.55 6.30
N ALA A 202 13.51 -6.18 7.35
CA ALA A 202 13.37 -7.63 7.39
C ALA A 202 12.52 -8.16 6.23
N ILE A 203 11.42 -7.49 5.89
CA ILE A 203 10.56 -7.86 4.75
C ILE A 203 11.29 -7.63 3.41
N LEU A 204 11.97 -6.49 3.24
CA LEU A 204 12.72 -6.19 2.02
C LEU A 204 13.87 -7.18 1.80
N GLU A 205 14.60 -7.54 2.85
CA GLU A 205 15.67 -8.54 2.79
C GLU A 205 15.12 -9.93 2.49
N LEU A 206 13.97 -10.29 3.07
CA LEU A 206 13.30 -11.55 2.76
C LEU A 206 12.81 -11.58 1.30
N LEU A 207 12.29 -10.47 0.76
CA LEU A 207 11.95 -10.36 -0.66
C LEU A 207 13.17 -10.55 -1.56
N CYS A 208 14.33 -9.99 -1.21
CA CYS A 208 15.57 -10.24 -1.95
C CYS A 208 15.90 -11.74 -2.02
N GLU A 209 15.63 -12.49 -0.95
CA GLU A 209 15.88 -13.93 -0.87
C GLU A 209 14.85 -14.75 -1.67
N VAL A 210 13.56 -14.49 -1.48
CA VAL A 210 12.49 -15.40 -1.93
C VAL A 210 11.81 -14.96 -3.23
N ASN A 211 11.82 -13.67 -3.57
CA ASN A 211 11.09 -13.13 -4.71
C ASN A 211 11.64 -11.78 -5.20
N SER A 212 12.88 -11.78 -5.69
CA SER A 212 13.55 -10.57 -6.19
C SER A 212 12.95 -10.00 -7.48
N SER A 213 12.08 -10.77 -8.17
CA SER A 213 11.30 -10.32 -9.33
C SER A 213 10.03 -9.55 -8.97
N CYS A 214 9.64 -9.52 -7.70
CA CYS A 214 8.47 -8.78 -7.26
C CYS A 214 8.60 -7.29 -7.60
N LYS A 215 7.51 -6.67 -8.06
CA LYS A 215 7.45 -5.21 -8.16
C LYS A 215 7.46 -4.63 -6.75
N VAL A 216 8.37 -3.71 -6.48
CA VAL A 216 8.46 -3.06 -5.18
C VAL A 216 8.33 -1.55 -5.35
N SER A 217 7.46 -0.92 -4.56
CA SER A 217 7.34 0.54 -4.47
C SER A 217 7.58 1.00 -3.04
N ILE A 218 8.40 2.03 -2.84
CA ILE A 218 8.74 2.54 -1.51
C ILE A 218 8.50 4.04 -1.49
N THR A 219 7.56 4.49 -0.66
CA THR A 219 7.31 5.92 -0.43
C THR A 219 8.15 6.39 0.76
N THR A 220 9.15 7.24 0.52
CA THR A 220 10.14 7.68 1.52
C THR A 220 10.24 9.20 1.58
N ASN A 221 10.65 9.72 2.73
CA ASN A 221 11.03 11.14 2.88
C ASN A 221 12.44 11.44 2.32
N GLY A 222 13.17 10.41 1.87
CA GLY A 222 14.45 10.54 1.17
C GLY A 222 15.65 10.88 2.04
N THR A 223 15.50 10.93 3.36
CA THR A 223 16.60 11.32 4.28
C THR A 223 17.62 10.21 4.54
N ILE A 224 17.29 8.96 4.19
CA ILE A 224 18.12 7.78 4.46
C ILE A 224 18.70 7.22 3.15
N TRP A 225 20.02 7.15 3.12
CA TRP A 225 20.79 6.38 2.14
C TRP A 225 22.03 5.83 2.85
N ASN A 226 22.25 4.52 2.77
CA ASN A 226 23.39 3.82 3.37
C ASN A 226 23.64 2.49 2.63
N GLN A 227 24.68 1.75 3.04
CA GLN A 227 25.06 0.50 2.39
C GLN A 227 23.94 -0.56 2.37
N ARG A 228 23.15 -0.66 3.45
CA ARG A 228 22.04 -1.61 3.55
C ARG A 228 20.93 -1.28 2.55
N VAL A 229 20.56 0.00 2.46
CA VAL A 229 19.59 0.49 1.47
C VAL A 229 20.10 0.24 0.05
N HIS A 230 21.38 0.53 -0.22
CA HIS A 230 21.98 0.29 -1.53
C HIS A 230 21.86 -1.18 -1.96
N GLN A 231 22.23 -2.13 -1.09
CA GLN A 231 22.14 -3.57 -1.37
C GLN A 231 20.71 -4.01 -1.71
N ILE A 232 19.71 -3.53 -0.97
CA ILE A 232 18.30 -3.84 -1.23
C ILE A 232 17.85 -3.26 -2.58
N VAL A 233 18.19 -1.99 -2.85
CA VAL A 233 17.79 -1.31 -4.10
C VAL A 233 18.46 -1.94 -5.32
N GLU A 234 19.71 -2.40 -5.22
CA GLU A 234 20.39 -3.11 -6.30
C GLU A 234 19.70 -4.44 -6.67
N VAL A 235 19.18 -5.16 -5.68
CA VAL A 235 18.52 -6.45 -5.90
C VAL A 235 17.09 -6.27 -6.36
N LEU A 236 16.29 -5.49 -5.63
CA LEU A 236 14.84 -5.36 -5.88
C LEU A 236 14.49 -4.35 -6.99
N LYS A 237 15.42 -3.45 -7.33
CA LYS A 237 15.23 -2.40 -8.35
C LYS A 237 13.87 -1.67 -8.19
N PRO A 238 13.56 -1.16 -6.98
CA PRO A 238 12.23 -0.65 -6.66
C PRO A 238 11.90 0.63 -7.44
N THR A 239 10.62 0.98 -7.43
CA THR A 239 10.18 2.35 -7.66
C THR A 239 10.23 3.12 -6.34
N ILE A 240 11.18 4.03 -6.22
CA ILE A 240 11.32 4.94 -5.09
C ILE A 240 10.45 6.17 -5.34
N VAL A 241 9.44 6.38 -4.50
CA VAL A 241 8.58 7.55 -4.51
C VAL A 241 9.03 8.49 -3.40
N VAL A 242 9.66 9.59 -3.79
CA VAL A 242 10.20 10.57 -2.83
C VAL A 242 9.19 11.66 -2.60
N SER A 243 8.87 11.87 -1.34
CA SER A 243 8.01 12.94 -0.87
C SER A 243 8.73 14.30 -0.87
N ILE A 244 8.36 15.21 -1.78
CA ILE A 244 8.95 16.56 -1.96
C ILE A 244 7.86 17.63 -2.00
N ASP A 245 7.77 18.46 -0.95
CA ASP A 245 6.77 19.54 -0.85
C ASP A 245 7.40 20.93 -0.99
N GLY A 246 8.15 21.13 -2.07
CA GLY A 246 8.82 22.40 -2.34
C GLY A 246 10.18 22.20 -3.00
N PHE A 247 10.54 23.11 -3.90
CA PHE A 247 11.81 23.05 -4.64
C PHE A 247 12.87 24.02 -4.11
N SER A 248 12.46 25.12 -3.46
CA SER A 248 13.40 25.99 -2.74
C SER A 248 13.80 25.32 -1.42
N THR A 249 15.01 25.63 -0.94
CA THR A 249 15.47 25.17 0.38
C THR A 249 14.51 25.60 1.49
N GLU A 250 14.13 26.88 1.50
CA GLU A 250 13.19 27.42 2.48
C GLU A 250 11.82 26.75 2.42
N GLY A 251 11.24 26.58 1.22
CA GLY A 251 9.93 25.95 1.06
C GLY A 251 9.93 24.48 1.50
N PHE A 252 10.94 23.72 1.05
CA PHE A 252 11.05 22.31 1.42
C PHE A 252 11.28 22.11 2.91
N GLU A 253 12.26 22.81 3.49
CA GLU A 253 12.68 22.58 4.89
C GLU A 253 11.69 23.16 5.91
N SER A 254 10.92 24.19 5.53
CA SER A 254 9.82 24.70 6.38
C SER A 254 8.62 23.73 6.44
N ILE A 255 8.38 22.95 5.39
CA ILE A 255 7.30 21.96 5.34
C ILE A 255 7.76 20.60 5.89
N ARG A 256 8.91 20.09 5.43
CA ARG A 256 9.52 18.82 5.84
C ARG A 256 10.50 19.05 7.00
N VAL A 257 10.00 19.54 8.12
CA VAL A 257 10.82 19.95 9.27
C VAL A 257 11.71 18.81 9.75
N GLY A 258 13.01 19.09 9.87
CA GLY A 258 14.06 18.13 10.20
C GLY A 258 14.79 17.53 8.99
N ALA A 259 14.31 17.77 7.77
CA ALA A 259 15.00 17.38 6.55
C ALA A 259 15.98 18.46 6.10
N SER A 260 17.04 18.03 5.41
CA SER A 260 17.93 18.93 4.65
C SER A 260 17.67 18.70 3.17
N ARG A 261 17.31 19.76 2.43
CA ARG A 261 17.04 19.66 1.00
C ARG A 261 18.26 19.14 0.25
N GLU A 262 19.45 19.65 0.60
CA GLU A 262 20.71 19.22 0.01
C GLU A 262 20.91 17.72 0.19
N LYS A 263 20.78 17.20 1.42
CA LYS A 263 20.95 15.78 1.70
C LYS A 263 19.92 14.91 0.98
N VAL A 264 18.65 15.30 1.00
CA VAL A 264 17.57 14.55 0.33
C VAL A 264 17.84 14.48 -1.17
N PHE A 265 18.15 15.61 -1.81
CA PHE A 265 18.43 15.62 -3.25
C PHE A 265 19.72 14.86 -3.62
N ALA A 266 20.73 14.87 -2.74
CA ALA A 266 21.92 14.03 -2.92
C ALA A 266 21.55 12.54 -2.86
N ASN A 267 20.70 12.12 -1.92
CA ASN A 267 20.21 10.74 -1.84
C ASN A 267 19.37 10.35 -3.06
N LEU A 268 18.55 11.27 -3.59
CA LEU A 268 17.77 11.05 -4.81
C LEU A 268 18.67 10.72 -5.99
N GLN A 269 19.79 11.44 -6.11
CA GLN A 269 20.80 11.13 -7.12
C GLN A 269 21.37 9.72 -6.92
N GLN A 270 21.60 9.28 -5.68
CA GLN A 270 22.07 7.92 -5.42
C GLN A 270 21.06 6.87 -5.88
N PHE A 271 19.78 7.01 -5.55
CA PHE A 271 18.73 6.11 -6.04
C PHE A 271 18.68 6.06 -7.57
N SER A 272 18.77 7.23 -8.23
CA SER A 272 18.70 7.32 -9.70
C SER A 272 19.90 6.71 -10.44
N ARG A 273 21.02 6.49 -9.74
CA ARG A 273 22.22 5.87 -10.32
C ARG A 273 22.17 4.35 -10.32
N VAL A 274 21.27 3.74 -9.54
CA VAL A 274 21.12 2.28 -9.51
C VAL A 274 20.33 1.83 -10.73
N GLU A 275 20.91 0.94 -11.53
CA GLU A 275 20.30 0.47 -12.76
C GLU A 275 18.97 -0.27 -12.50
N GLY A 276 17.90 0.16 -13.19
CA GLY A 276 16.56 -0.41 -13.06
C GLY A 276 15.73 0.16 -11.91
N CYS A 277 16.34 0.88 -10.97
CA CYS A 277 15.62 1.66 -9.96
C CYS A 277 14.91 2.85 -10.63
N LYS A 278 13.62 3.03 -10.34
CA LYS A 278 12.85 4.18 -10.83
C LYS A 278 12.68 5.18 -9.71
N VAL A 279 12.79 6.47 -10.01
CA VAL A 279 12.53 7.54 -9.03
C VAL A 279 11.34 8.35 -9.50
N SER A 280 10.35 8.51 -8.62
CA SER A 280 9.20 9.38 -8.80
C SER A 280 9.11 10.37 -7.64
N LEU A 281 8.41 11.48 -7.86
CA LEU A 281 8.17 12.49 -6.83
C LEU A 281 6.68 12.48 -6.47
N ALA A 282 6.40 12.60 -5.18
CA ALA A 282 5.06 12.79 -4.65
C ALA A 282 5.00 14.05 -3.78
N VAL A 283 3.84 14.70 -3.78
CA VAL A 283 3.52 15.82 -2.89
C VAL A 283 2.51 15.29 -1.87
N CYS A 284 2.70 15.63 -0.60
CA CYS A 284 1.80 15.23 0.49
C CYS A 284 0.84 16.35 0.90
#